data_AF-A0A7Z6T7X9-F1
#
_entry.id   AF-A0A7Z6T7X9-F1
#
_cell.length_a   1.000
_cell.length_b   1.000
_cell.length_c   1.000
_cell.angle_alpha   90.00
_cell.angle_beta   90.00
_cell.angle_gamma   90.00
#
_symmetry.space_group_name_H-M   'P 1'
#
loop_
_entity.id
_entity.type
_entity.pdbx_description
1 polymer ?
#
loop_
_entity_poly.entity_id
_entity_poly.type
_entity_poly.pdbx_seq_one_letter_code
_entity_poly.pdbx_strand_id
1 'polypeptide(L)'
;MLDRAVREFPPKPDAPAATAWSHWHMISTLQRMAQPPGTTGTTGTTGSFEEPDAAWLEQAPWQSFTHQLSVLAPLAVPAAPSAVQRAAAARAVDLARGFVRAVRRRDWLQAAGAGRWLTAIGGEPATLGLERGLDFVELMGGHDPRVTLHVRAARLMAEARAR
;
A
#
# COMPACT_ATOMS: atom_id res chain seq x y z
N MET A 1 -4.56 24.04 -0.22
CA MET A 1 -5.13 23.83 1.13
C MET A 1 -4.60 22.55 1.77
N LEU A 2 -4.62 21.40 1.09
CA LEU A 2 -4.13 20.13 1.63
C LEU A 2 -2.60 20.11 1.92
N ASP A 3 -1.77 20.64 1.02
CA ASP A 3 -0.31 20.67 1.25
C ASP A 3 0.08 21.42 2.53
N ARG A 4 -0.51 22.60 2.76
CA ARG A 4 -0.33 23.35 4.00
C ARG A 4 -0.76 22.53 5.23
N ALA A 5 -1.95 21.93 5.19
CA ALA A 5 -2.47 21.15 6.32
C ALA A 5 -1.57 19.96 6.66
N VAL A 6 -1.09 19.21 5.66
CA VAL A 6 -0.17 18.09 5.91
C VAL A 6 1.12 18.58 6.58
N ARG A 7 1.68 19.72 6.17
CA ARG A 7 2.90 20.25 6.80
C ARG A 7 2.69 20.82 8.20
N GLU A 8 1.52 21.39 8.46
CA GLU A 8 1.18 22.03 9.74
C GLU A 8 0.87 21.01 10.85
N PHE A 9 0.45 19.80 10.48
CA PHE A 9 0.09 18.73 11.41
C PHE A 9 0.93 17.47 11.19
N PRO A 10 2.24 17.48 11.53
CA PRO A 10 3.08 16.29 11.48
C PRO A 10 2.67 15.26 12.55
N PRO A 11 2.97 13.97 12.34
CA PRO A 11 2.82 12.95 13.37
C PRO A 11 3.61 13.33 14.62
N LYS A 12 3.07 13.00 15.80
CA LYS A 12 3.81 13.13 17.06
C LYS A 12 5.02 12.18 17.05
N PRO A 13 6.09 12.46 17.81
CA PRO A 13 7.27 11.59 17.88
C PRO A 13 6.98 10.15 18.33
N ASP A 14 5.92 9.95 19.10
CA ASP A 14 5.43 8.67 19.62
C ASP A 14 4.30 8.05 18.77
N ALA A 15 3.99 8.64 17.61
CA ALA A 15 2.93 8.13 16.75
C ALA A 15 3.25 6.70 16.26
N PRO A 16 2.22 5.85 16.07
CA PRO A 16 2.42 4.53 15.48
C PRO A 16 3.14 4.61 14.14
N ALA A 17 4.00 3.63 13.85
CA ALA A 17 4.78 3.60 12.60
C ALA A 17 3.90 3.74 11.35
N ALA A 18 2.70 3.14 11.34
CA ALA A 18 1.76 3.27 10.23
C ALA A 18 1.30 4.72 9.98
N THR A 19 1.22 5.54 11.03
CA THR A 19 0.89 6.97 10.93
C THR A 19 2.04 7.76 10.31
N ALA A 20 3.28 7.50 10.72
CA ALA A 20 4.47 8.10 10.11
C ALA A 20 4.57 7.78 8.62
N TRP A 21 4.34 6.51 8.25
CA TRP A 21 4.29 6.06 6.86
C TRP A 21 3.17 6.70 6.04
N SER A 22 1.96 6.78 6.61
CA SER A 22 0.83 7.43 5.94
C SER A 22 1.12 8.91 5.68
N HIS A 23 1.73 9.59 6.65
CA HIS A 23 2.11 10.99 6.53
C HIS A 23 3.21 11.22 5.50
N TRP A 24 4.28 10.42 5.56
CA TRP A 24 5.34 10.44 4.57
C TRP A 24 4.76 10.29 3.16
N HIS A 25 3.86 9.32 2.95
CA HIS A 25 3.26 9.08 1.64
C HIS A 25 2.42 10.26 1.13
N MET A 26 1.72 10.97 2.01
CA MET A 26 1.00 12.20 1.64
C MET A 26 1.97 13.29 1.17
N ILE A 27 3.04 13.55 1.92
CA ILE A 27 4.07 14.54 1.54
C ILE A 27 4.71 14.15 0.19
N SER A 28 5.16 12.91 0.06
CA SER A 28 5.81 12.44 -1.17
C SER A 28 4.88 12.51 -2.38
N THR A 29 3.58 12.25 -2.19
CA THR A 29 2.59 12.36 -3.27
C THR A 29 2.37 13.81 -3.69
N LEU A 30 2.23 14.73 -2.73
CA LEU A 30 2.09 16.16 -3.02
C LEU A 30 3.33 16.71 -3.74
N GLN A 31 4.54 16.29 -3.32
CA GLN A 31 5.79 16.66 -3.99
C GLN A 31 5.81 16.18 -5.45
N ARG A 32 5.42 14.93 -5.72
CA ARG A 32 5.33 14.40 -7.09
C ARG A 32 4.30 15.16 -7.94
N MET A 33 3.14 15.50 -7.37
CA MET A 33 2.09 16.25 -8.08
C MET A 33 2.48 17.70 -8.39
N ALA A 34 3.37 18.29 -7.58
CA ALA A 34 3.87 19.64 -7.81
C ALA A 34 5.00 19.70 -8.87
N GLN A 35 5.58 18.56 -9.25
CA GLN A 35 6.69 18.51 -10.18
C GLN A 35 6.20 18.65 -11.64
N PRO A 36 6.83 19.49 -12.49
CA PRO A 36 6.41 19.68 -13.87
C PRO A 36 6.50 18.37 -14.68
N PRO A 37 5.60 18.13 -15.66
CA PRO A 37 5.68 16.99 -16.55
C PRO A 37 7.03 16.98 -17.28
N GLY A 38 7.72 15.82 -17.30
CA GLY A 38 9.02 15.68 -17.98
C GLY A 38 10.24 15.93 -17.12
N THR A 39 10.06 16.31 -15.85
CA THR A 39 11.18 16.41 -14.89
C THR A 39 11.51 15.03 -14.30
N THR A 40 12.11 14.14 -15.09
CA THR A 40 12.75 12.92 -14.56
C THR A 40 14.11 13.28 -13.98
N GLY A 41 14.10 13.98 -12.86
CA GLY A 41 15.31 14.36 -12.13
C GLY A 41 15.14 14.01 -10.68
N THR A 42 16.11 13.27 -10.13
CA THR A 42 16.36 13.15 -8.70
C THR A 42 16.67 14.55 -8.18
N THR A 43 15.63 15.35 -7.90
CA THR A 43 15.81 16.72 -7.40
C THR A 43 16.38 16.63 -6.00
N GLY A 44 17.68 16.93 -5.93
CA GLY A 44 18.38 17.17 -4.69
C GLY A 44 17.67 18.22 -3.83
N THR A 45 17.53 17.86 -2.56
CA THR A 45 17.79 18.72 -1.41
C THR A 45 17.14 20.10 -1.40
N THR A 46 15.80 20.13 -1.47
CA THR A 46 15.02 21.09 -0.69
C THR A 46 14.05 20.31 0.20
N GLY A 47 14.57 19.82 1.34
CA GLY A 47 13.79 19.11 2.36
C GLY A 47 13.29 17.74 1.92
N SER A 48 14.21 16.79 1.68
CA SER A 48 13.84 15.37 1.56
C SER A 48 13.24 14.94 2.89
N PHE A 49 11.91 14.77 2.93
CA PHE A 49 11.25 14.14 4.08
C PHE A 49 11.71 12.69 4.11
N GLU A 50 12.54 12.34 5.10
CA GLU A 50 13.21 11.05 5.17
C GLU A 50 12.18 9.92 5.24
N GLU A 51 12.46 8.85 4.49
CA GLU A 51 11.65 7.64 4.52
C GLU A 51 11.65 7.06 5.94
N PRO A 52 10.48 6.82 6.58
CA PRO A 52 10.44 6.23 7.92
C PRO A 52 11.07 4.83 7.94
N ASP A 53 11.45 4.36 9.13
CA ASP A 53 11.93 2.99 9.27
C ASP A 53 10.84 1.95 8.97
N ALA A 54 11.20 0.90 8.25
CA ALA A 54 10.37 -0.26 7.95
C ALA A 54 10.88 -1.58 8.55
N ALA A 55 12.00 -1.59 9.30
CA ALA A 55 12.59 -2.82 9.85
C ALA A 55 11.59 -3.62 10.72
N TRP A 56 10.67 -2.92 11.38
CA TRP A 56 9.58 -3.51 12.15
C TRP A 56 8.63 -4.37 11.30
N LEU A 57 8.45 -4.09 10.00
CA LEU A 57 7.68 -4.94 9.08
C LEU A 57 8.46 -6.21 8.72
N GLU A 58 9.77 -6.09 8.51
CA GLU A 58 10.63 -7.20 8.12
C GLU A 58 10.67 -8.29 9.21
N GLN A 59 10.70 -7.87 10.47
CA GLN A 59 10.77 -8.75 11.64
C GLN A 59 9.40 -9.22 12.15
N ALA A 60 8.29 -8.65 11.65
CA ALA A 60 6.96 -8.97 12.15
C ALA A 60 6.54 -10.42 11.81
N PRO A 61 5.83 -11.13 12.72
CA PRO A 61 5.12 -12.36 12.37
C PRO A 61 4.17 -12.12 11.19
N TRP A 62 4.00 -13.11 10.30
CA TRP A 62 3.28 -12.94 9.03
C TRP A 62 1.85 -12.40 9.20
N GLN A 63 1.18 -12.72 10.31
CA GLN A 63 -0.15 -12.21 10.63
C GLN A 63 -0.13 -10.69 10.85
N SER A 64 0.78 -10.23 11.72
CA SER A 64 0.96 -8.80 12.01
C SER A 64 1.46 -8.05 10.79
N PHE A 65 2.40 -8.65 10.03
CA PHE A 65 2.87 -8.12 8.75
C PHE A 65 1.73 -7.87 7.77
N THR A 66 0.87 -8.86 7.53
CA THR A 66 -0.28 -8.71 6.62
C THR A 66 -1.25 -7.64 7.11
N HIS A 67 -1.55 -7.62 8.42
CA HIS A 67 -2.44 -6.63 9.00
C HIS A 67 -1.90 -5.21 8.78
N GLN A 68 -0.62 -5.00 9.06
CA GLN A 68 0.04 -3.70 8.92
C GLN A 68 0.12 -3.27 7.45
N LEU A 69 0.40 -4.19 6.52
CA LEU A 69 0.30 -3.88 5.09
C LEU A 69 -1.13 -3.53 4.66
N SER A 70 -2.16 -4.16 5.23
CA SER A 70 -3.53 -3.73 4.94
C SER A 70 -3.82 -2.31 5.42
N VAL A 71 -3.32 -1.91 6.60
CA VAL A 71 -3.45 -0.52 7.07
C VAL A 71 -2.73 0.43 6.12
N LEU A 72 -1.55 0.02 5.63
CA LEU A 72 -0.73 0.77 4.69
C LEU A 72 -1.13 0.56 3.21
N ALA A 73 -2.26 -0.07 2.91
CA ALA A 73 -2.70 -0.31 1.54
C ALA A 73 -2.76 0.95 0.66
N PRO A 74 -3.06 2.16 1.16
CA PRO A 74 -2.94 3.40 0.38
C PRO A 74 -1.56 3.61 -0.27
N LEU A 75 -0.48 3.14 0.35
CA LEU A 75 0.90 3.27 -0.13
C LEU A 75 1.23 2.33 -1.31
N ALA A 76 0.39 1.31 -1.55
CA ALA A 76 0.58 0.37 -2.65
C ALA A 76 0.28 1.04 -3.99
N VAL A 77 1.27 1.74 -4.54
CA VAL A 77 1.22 2.42 -5.84
C VAL A 77 2.47 2.08 -6.67
N PRO A 78 2.36 1.81 -7.98
CA PRO A 78 3.51 1.34 -8.77
C PRO A 78 4.61 2.41 -8.94
N ALA A 79 4.23 3.68 -8.88
CA ALA A 79 5.08 4.82 -9.21
C ALA A 79 6.02 5.29 -8.09
N ALA A 80 6.07 4.61 -6.93
CA ALA A 80 6.86 5.06 -5.79
C ALA A 80 7.46 3.88 -4.99
N PRO A 81 8.66 3.38 -5.33
CA PRO A 81 9.32 2.36 -4.53
C PRO A 81 9.61 2.91 -3.12
N SER A 82 9.09 2.23 -2.10
CA SER A 82 9.28 2.54 -0.68
C SER A 82 9.82 1.31 0.06
N ALA A 83 10.35 1.49 1.27
CA ALA A 83 10.79 0.41 2.15
C ALA A 83 9.64 -0.55 2.48
N VAL A 84 8.42 -0.03 2.65
CA VAL A 84 7.21 -0.86 2.80
C VAL A 84 6.99 -1.74 1.57
N GLN A 85 7.15 -1.18 0.35
CA GLN A 85 7.01 -1.94 -0.89
C GLN A 85 8.10 -2.99 -1.06
N ARG A 86 9.35 -2.68 -0.66
CA ARG A 86 10.45 -3.65 -0.64
C ARG A 86 10.16 -4.80 0.33
N ALA A 87 9.67 -4.50 1.54
CA ALA A 87 9.27 -5.51 2.51
C ALA A 87 8.09 -6.37 2.01
N ALA A 88 7.10 -5.75 1.35
CA ALA A 88 5.99 -6.45 0.71
C ALA A 88 6.47 -7.44 -0.36
N ALA A 89 7.36 -6.99 -1.25
CA ALA A 89 7.94 -7.82 -2.31
C ALA A 89 8.76 -8.99 -1.74
N ALA A 90 9.60 -8.73 -0.74
CA ALA A 90 10.44 -9.76 -0.12
C ALA A 90 9.63 -10.86 0.59
N ARG A 91 8.38 -10.56 0.99
CA ARG A 91 7.51 -11.46 1.75
C ARG A 91 6.16 -11.73 1.07
N ALA A 92 6.15 -11.76 -0.26
CA ALA A 92 4.91 -11.95 -1.05
C ALA A 92 4.12 -13.21 -0.66
N VAL A 93 4.78 -14.31 -0.29
CA VAL A 93 4.14 -15.55 0.16
C VAL A 93 3.41 -15.38 1.49
N ASP A 94 4.00 -14.66 2.45
CA ASP A 94 3.36 -14.34 3.73
C ASP A 94 2.13 -13.45 3.52
N LEU A 95 2.24 -12.48 2.62
CA LEU A 95 1.13 -11.61 2.25
C LEU A 95 0.00 -12.38 1.55
N ALA A 96 0.32 -13.29 0.64
CA ALA A 96 -0.64 -14.18 -0.02
C ALA A 96 -1.35 -15.09 1.00
N ARG A 97 -0.60 -15.65 1.96
CA ARG A 97 -1.17 -16.42 3.08
C ARG A 97 -2.13 -15.54 3.90
N GLY A 98 -1.73 -14.30 4.17
CA GLY A 98 -2.54 -13.30 4.84
C GLY A 98 -3.84 -12.97 4.11
N PHE A 99 -3.79 -12.78 2.79
CA PHE A 99 -4.95 -12.59 1.93
C PHE A 99 -5.95 -13.74 2.08
N VAL A 100 -5.51 -14.99 1.87
CA VAL A 100 -6.37 -16.18 2.00
C VAL A 100 -6.95 -16.29 3.41
N ARG A 101 -6.13 -16.01 4.43
CA ARG A 101 -6.58 -16.04 5.83
C ARG A 101 -7.66 -14.98 6.11
N ALA A 102 -7.54 -13.78 5.54
CA ALA A 102 -8.51 -12.70 5.66
C ALA A 102 -9.84 -13.05 4.96
N VAL A 103 -9.76 -13.58 3.74
CA VAL A 103 -10.93 -14.10 2.99
C VAL A 103 -11.67 -15.16 3.79
N ARG A 104 -10.97 -16.19 4.31
CA ARG A 104 -11.59 -17.25 5.14
C ARG A 104 -12.24 -16.72 6.41
N ARG A 105 -11.71 -15.61 6.94
CA ARG A 105 -12.25 -14.94 8.13
C ARG A 105 -13.37 -13.94 7.85
N ARG A 106 -13.68 -13.67 6.58
CA ARG A 106 -14.59 -12.60 6.16
C ARG A 106 -14.09 -11.21 6.58
N ASP A 107 -12.78 -11.05 6.74
CA ASP A 107 -12.15 -9.74 6.94
C ASP A 107 -11.88 -9.12 5.55
N TRP A 108 -12.94 -8.59 4.96
CA TRP A 108 -12.92 -8.13 3.57
C TRP A 108 -12.02 -6.92 3.36
N LEU A 109 -11.93 -6.02 4.36
CA LEU A 109 -11.04 -4.87 4.29
C LEU A 109 -9.57 -5.31 4.32
N GLN A 110 -9.21 -6.25 5.21
CA GLN A 110 -7.86 -6.79 5.22
C GLN A 110 -7.52 -7.55 3.94
N ALA A 111 -8.48 -8.32 3.41
CA ALA A 111 -8.30 -9.02 2.13
C ALA A 111 -8.09 -8.04 0.97
N ALA A 112 -8.88 -6.97 0.88
CA ALA A 112 -8.74 -5.98 -0.18
C ALA A 112 -7.41 -5.21 -0.10
N GLY A 113 -6.98 -4.84 1.11
CA GLY A 113 -5.70 -4.18 1.33
C GLY A 113 -4.50 -5.08 0.98
N ALA A 114 -4.52 -6.34 1.41
CA ALA A 114 -3.49 -7.32 1.07
C ALA A 114 -3.45 -7.62 -0.43
N GLY A 115 -4.62 -7.77 -1.06
CA GLY A 115 -4.72 -8.01 -2.50
C GLY A 115 -4.19 -6.84 -3.33
N ARG A 116 -4.46 -5.59 -2.91
CA ARG A 116 -3.88 -4.39 -3.54
C ARG A 116 -2.36 -4.42 -3.53
N TRP A 117 -1.74 -4.78 -2.40
CA TRP A 117 -0.29 -4.92 -2.32
C TRP A 117 0.25 -6.01 -3.23
N LEU A 118 -0.36 -7.20 -3.25
CA LEU A 118 0.03 -8.29 -4.15
C LEU A 118 -0.01 -7.85 -5.61
N THR A 119 -1.07 -7.16 -6.02
CA THR A 119 -1.16 -6.61 -7.37
C THR A 119 -0.09 -5.55 -7.64
N ALA A 120 0.19 -4.66 -6.69
CA ALA A 120 1.20 -3.61 -6.84
C ALA A 120 2.61 -4.20 -7.03
N ILE A 121 2.97 -5.22 -6.25
CA ILE A 121 4.30 -5.87 -6.35
C ILE A 121 4.41 -6.86 -7.52
N GLY A 122 3.29 -7.42 -7.99
CA GLY A 122 3.26 -8.40 -9.10
C GLY A 122 4.01 -9.71 -8.80
N GLY A 123 4.13 -10.08 -7.53
CA GLY A 123 4.91 -11.21 -7.03
C GLY A 123 4.05 -12.30 -6.38
N GLU A 124 2.75 -12.33 -6.66
CA GLU A 124 1.85 -13.33 -6.11
C GLU A 124 2.17 -14.75 -6.63
N PRO A 125 1.97 -15.81 -5.82
CA PRO A 125 2.05 -17.17 -6.31
C PRO A 125 1.02 -17.42 -7.42
N ALA A 126 1.43 -18.08 -8.51
CA ALA A 126 0.55 -18.38 -9.66
C ALA A 126 -0.72 -19.15 -9.26
N THR A 127 -0.66 -19.95 -8.19
CA THR A 127 -1.79 -20.73 -7.67
C THR A 127 -2.79 -19.91 -6.85
N LEU A 128 -2.49 -18.65 -6.53
CA LEU A 128 -3.35 -17.83 -5.69
C LEU A 128 -4.67 -17.46 -6.37
N GLY A 129 -4.65 -17.28 -7.70
CA GLY A 129 -5.82 -16.80 -8.45
C GLY A 129 -6.27 -15.41 -8.00
N LEU A 130 -5.32 -14.48 -7.81
CA LEU A 130 -5.53 -13.18 -7.16
C LEU A 130 -6.67 -12.36 -7.79
N GLU A 131 -6.73 -12.31 -9.12
CA GLU A 131 -7.78 -11.59 -9.85
C GLU A 131 -9.19 -12.05 -9.44
N ARG A 132 -9.47 -13.35 -9.57
CA ARG A 132 -10.75 -13.94 -9.14
C ARG A 132 -10.97 -13.80 -7.64
N GLY A 133 -9.91 -13.86 -6.85
CA GLY A 133 -9.96 -13.62 -5.41
C GLY A 133 -10.44 -12.20 -5.08
N LEU A 134 -9.97 -11.20 -5.82
CA LEU A 134 -10.39 -9.80 -5.66
C LEU A 134 -11.83 -9.58 -6.12
N ASP A 135 -12.28 -10.24 -7.20
CA ASP A 135 -13.68 -10.22 -7.62
C ASP A 135 -14.61 -10.77 -6.51
N PHE A 136 -14.19 -11.89 -5.90
CA PHE A 136 -14.92 -12.47 -4.77
C PHE A 136 -14.93 -11.54 -3.55
N VAL A 137 -13.79 -10.91 -3.22
CA VAL A 137 -13.71 -9.95 -2.09
C VAL A 137 -14.60 -8.74 -2.30
N GLU A 138 -14.66 -8.18 -3.52
CA GLU A 138 -15.54 -7.05 -3.84
C GLU A 138 -17.02 -7.45 -3.70
N LEU A 139 -17.40 -8.58 -4.29
CA LEU A 139 -18.76 -9.10 -4.20
C LEU A 139 -19.20 -9.32 -2.75
N MET A 140 -18.34 -9.94 -1.94
CA MET A 140 -18.64 -10.26 -0.54
C MET A 140 -18.49 -9.07 0.42
N GLY A 141 -17.67 -8.08 0.07
CA GLY A 141 -17.51 -6.84 0.81
C GLY A 141 -18.74 -5.94 0.76
N GLY A 142 -19.67 -6.21 -0.16
CA GLY A 142 -20.94 -5.50 -0.29
C GLY A 142 -20.73 -4.01 -0.55
N HIS A 143 -21.33 -3.17 0.30
CA HIS A 143 -21.32 -1.72 0.14
C HIS A 143 -20.22 -1.00 0.93
N ASP A 144 -19.17 -1.69 1.44
CA ASP A 144 -18.04 -0.99 2.09
C ASP A 144 -17.19 -0.27 1.03
N PRO A 145 -17.23 1.08 0.97
CA PRO A 145 -16.52 1.83 -0.06
C PRO A 145 -15.01 1.69 0.04
N ARG A 146 -14.46 1.33 1.21
CA ARG A 146 -13.02 1.13 1.40
C ARG A 146 -12.57 -0.16 0.74
N VAL A 147 -13.38 -1.22 0.80
CA VAL A 147 -13.14 -2.46 0.06
C VAL A 147 -13.15 -2.17 -1.45
N THR A 148 -14.19 -1.50 -1.95
CA THR A 148 -14.31 -1.11 -3.35
C THR A 148 -13.11 -0.28 -3.82
N LEU A 149 -12.67 0.70 -3.02
CA LEU A 149 -11.51 1.53 -3.32
C LEU A 149 -10.25 0.69 -3.53
N HIS A 150 -9.96 -0.23 -2.62
CA HIS A 150 -8.75 -1.06 -2.68
C HIS A 150 -8.78 -2.03 -3.86
N VAL A 151 -9.92 -2.69 -4.10
CA VAL A 151 -10.07 -3.58 -5.27
C VAL A 151 -9.96 -2.79 -6.58
N ARG A 152 -10.60 -1.63 -6.68
CA ARG A 152 -10.53 -0.81 -7.90
C ARG A 152 -9.11 -0.31 -8.17
N ALA A 153 -8.39 0.12 -7.13
CA ALA A 153 -6.99 0.51 -7.26
C ALA A 153 -6.14 -0.67 -7.76
N ALA A 154 -6.36 -1.88 -7.23
CA ALA A 154 -5.67 -3.08 -7.69
C ALA A 154 -5.91 -3.33 -9.20
N ARG A 155 -7.17 -3.30 -9.65
CA ARG A 155 -7.51 -3.50 -11.05
C ARG A 155 -6.85 -2.48 -11.98
N LEU A 156 -6.88 -1.20 -11.63
CA LEU A 156 -6.23 -0.15 -12.42
C LEU A 156 -4.71 -0.38 -12.57
N MET A 157 -4.05 -0.91 -11.53
CA MET A 157 -2.63 -1.27 -11.59
C MET A 157 -2.39 -2.49 -12.49
N ALA A 158 -3.23 -3.51 -12.42
CA ALA A 158 -3.14 -4.69 -13.27
C ALA A 158 -3.37 -4.33 -14.75
N GLU A 159 -4.40 -3.53 -15.05
CA GLU A 159 -4.69 -3.00 -16.39
C GLU A 159 -3.52 -2.18 -16.94
N ALA A 160 -2.91 -1.33 -16.10
CA ALA A 160 -1.76 -0.54 -16.52
C ALA A 160 -0.53 -1.38 -16.84
N ARG A 161 -0.35 -2.54 -16.18
CA ARG A 161 0.75 -3.48 -16.45
C ARG A 161 0.53 -4.31 -17.73
N ALA A 162 -0.72 -4.55 -18.10
CA ALA A 162 -1.06 -5.35 -19.29
C ALA A 162 -0.97 -4.55 -20.61
N ARG A 163 -0.86 -3.23 -20.54
CA ARG A 163 -0.64 -2.34 -21.69
C ARG A 163 0.84 -2.17 -21.98
#